data_AF-A0A946JRW3-F1
#
_entry.id   AF-A0A946JRW3-F1
#
_cell.length_a   1.000
_cell.length_b   1.000
_cell.length_c   1.000
_cell.angle_alpha   90.00
_cell.angle_beta   90.00
_cell.angle_gamma   90.00
#
_symmetry.space_group_name_H-M   'P 1'
#
loop_
_entity.id
_entity.type
_entity.pdbx_description
1 polymer ?
#
loop_
_entity_poly.entity_id
_entity_poly.type
_entity_poly.pdbx_seq_one_letter_code
_entity_poly.pdbx_strand_id
1 'polypeptide(L)'
;MKIDRMNKGSWGKIRAFFDLRTEEGFTMKGFKLVEGINGLFVGFPSQKGSDDEYRDTIWAERELKDQVTQMAVKVYGQDIMTPAPGSQAPTSTSESNMNSGFTPPMPSNEDVSTVEPFSDEDIPF
;
A
#
# COMPACT_ATOMS: atom_id res chain seq x y z
N MET A 1 6.79 -5.09 18.60
CA MET A 1 6.39 -6.21 17.71
C MET A 1 6.88 -5.92 16.29
N LYS A 2 7.27 -6.92 15.49
CA LYS A 2 7.77 -6.72 14.12
C LYS A 2 7.44 -7.89 13.20
N ILE A 3 7.49 -7.65 11.89
CA ILE A 3 7.40 -8.71 10.87
C ILE A 3 8.78 -9.34 10.72
N ASP A 4 8.84 -10.65 10.88
CA ASP A 4 10.10 -11.41 10.86
C ASP A 4 10.44 -11.90 9.45
N ARG A 5 9.44 -12.43 8.75
CA ARG A 5 9.55 -12.89 7.36
C ARG A 5 8.32 -12.47 6.59
N MET A 6 8.49 -12.01 5.36
CA MET A 6 7.41 -11.77 4.42
C MET A 6 7.72 -12.43 3.07
N ASN A 7 6.84 -13.32 2.64
CA ASN A 7 6.90 -13.97 1.34
C ASN A 7 5.79 -13.38 0.47
N LYS A 8 6.17 -12.57 -0.50
CA LYS A 8 5.24 -11.98 -1.47
C LYS A 8 4.92 -12.96 -2.57
N GLY A 9 3.70 -12.87 -3.10
CA GLY A 9 3.28 -13.68 -4.24
C GLY A 9 1.85 -13.37 -4.62
N SER A 10 1.31 -14.13 -5.57
CA SER A 10 -0.07 -13.98 -6.03
C SER A 10 -0.80 -15.30 -5.86
N TRP A 11 -1.69 -15.36 -4.87
CA TRP A 11 -2.60 -16.48 -4.63
C TRP A 11 -4.02 -15.94 -4.57
N GLY A 12 -4.51 -15.46 -5.73
CA GLY A 12 -5.79 -14.77 -5.85
C GLY A 12 -5.79 -13.44 -5.09
N LYS A 13 -6.59 -13.36 -4.03
CA LYS A 13 -6.67 -12.17 -3.18
C LYS A 13 -5.47 -12.04 -2.23
N ILE A 14 -4.73 -13.12 -1.99
CA ILE A 14 -3.58 -13.10 -1.08
C ILE A 14 -2.36 -12.55 -1.83
N ARG A 15 -1.71 -11.54 -1.23
CA ARG A 15 -0.53 -10.83 -1.75
C ARG A 15 0.77 -11.20 -1.04
N ALA A 16 0.69 -11.63 0.21
CA ALA A 16 1.85 -12.11 0.93
C ALA A 16 1.44 -13.04 2.08
N PHE A 17 2.38 -13.91 2.47
CA PHE A 17 2.36 -14.61 3.75
C PHE A 17 3.46 -14.06 4.63
N PHE A 18 3.19 -13.86 5.90
CA PHE A 18 4.18 -13.34 6.82
C PHE A 18 4.09 -13.92 8.22
N ASP A 19 5.19 -13.80 8.94
CA ASP A 19 5.34 -14.23 10.32
C ASP A 19 5.56 -13.00 11.21
N LEU A 20 4.96 -13.01 12.40
CA LEU A 20 4.96 -11.89 13.34
C LEU A 20 5.74 -12.28 14.59
N ARG A 21 6.72 -11.45 14.98
CA ARG A 21 7.53 -11.65 16.18
C ARG A 21 7.23 -10.59 17.24
N THR A 22 6.89 -11.02 18.45
CA THR A 22 6.75 -10.13 19.62
C THR A 22 8.11 -9.82 20.24
N GLU A 23 8.17 -8.79 21.06
CA GLU A 23 9.41 -8.43 21.78
C GLU A 23 9.80 -9.49 22.82
N GLU A 24 8.80 -10.14 23.41
CA GLU A 24 8.95 -11.30 24.31
C GLU A 24 9.49 -12.57 23.63
N GLY A 25 9.74 -12.54 22.31
CA GLY A 25 10.33 -13.65 21.56
C GLY A 25 9.34 -14.64 20.96
N PHE A 26 8.03 -14.42 21.08
CA PHE A 26 7.04 -15.28 20.42
C PHE A 26 7.00 -15.02 18.92
N THR A 27 7.06 -16.08 18.11
CA THR A 27 6.86 -16.00 16.67
C THR A 27 5.58 -16.72 16.28
N MET A 28 4.64 -15.95 15.72
CA MET A 28 3.35 -16.42 15.26
C MET A 28 3.38 -16.50 13.74
N LYS A 29 3.04 -17.68 13.19
CA LYS A 29 3.16 -17.96 11.76
C LYS A 29 1.81 -17.98 11.07
N GLY A 30 1.83 -17.74 9.76
CA GLY A 30 0.68 -17.96 8.90
C GLY A 30 -0.27 -16.77 8.79
N PHE A 31 0.22 -15.56 9.05
CA PHE A 31 -0.53 -14.37 8.69
C PHE A 31 -0.54 -14.18 7.18
N LYS A 32 -1.61 -13.59 6.67
CA LYS A 32 -1.85 -13.40 5.24
C LYS A 32 -2.12 -11.92 5.00
N LEU A 33 -1.48 -11.33 4.01
CA LEU A 33 -1.85 -10.01 3.52
C LEU A 33 -2.78 -10.20 2.34
N VAL A 34 -4.00 -9.68 2.43
CA VAL A 34 -5.09 -9.91 1.49
C VAL A 34 -5.55 -8.58 0.90
N GLU A 35 -5.75 -8.55 -0.41
CA GLU A 35 -6.34 -7.43 -1.13
C GLU A 35 -7.87 -7.57 -1.10
N GLY A 36 -8.52 -6.66 -0.37
CA GLY A 36 -9.97 -6.49 -0.35
C GLY A 36 -10.41 -5.31 -1.20
N ILE A 37 -11.73 -5.09 -1.23
CA ILE A 37 -12.35 -3.97 -1.96
C ILE A 37 -11.91 -2.62 -1.35
N ASN A 38 -11.71 -2.58 -0.03
CA ASN A 38 -11.29 -1.39 0.72
C ASN A 38 -9.77 -1.33 0.95
N GLY A 39 -8.98 -2.05 0.14
CA GLY A 39 -7.52 -2.09 0.24
C GLY A 39 -6.97 -3.33 0.95
N LEU A 40 -5.69 -3.26 1.33
CA LEU A 40 -4.97 -4.38 1.92
C LEU A 40 -5.29 -4.55 3.41
N PHE A 41 -5.57 -5.77 3.82
CA PHE A 41 -5.81 -6.13 5.22
C PHE A 41 -5.10 -7.42 5.61
N VAL A 42 -4.94 -7.65 6.91
CA VAL A 42 -4.32 -8.87 7.42
C VAL A 42 -5.37 -9.91 7.78
N GLY A 43 -5.25 -11.09 7.18
CA GLY A 43 -5.91 -12.32 7.61
C GLY A 43 -5.07 -13.02 8.68
N PHE A 44 -5.70 -13.36 9.80
CA PHE A 44 -5.05 -14.05 10.90
C PHE A 44 -4.80 -15.54 10.57
N PRO A 45 -3.87 -16.19 11.30
CA PRO A 45 -3.61 -17.61 11.13
C PRO A 45 -4.84 -18.44 11.49
N SER A 46 -5.26 -19.29 10.57
CA SER A 46 -6.40 -20.18 10.73
C SER A 46 -6.06 -21.61 10.32
N GLN A 47 -6.68 -22.57 10.99
CA GLN A 47 -6.49 -23.99 10.76
C GLN A 47 -7.83 -24.67 10.46
N LYS A 48 -7.79 -25.65 9.55
CA LYS A 48 -8.94 -26.47 9.18
C LYS A 48 -9.16 -27.55 10.25
N GLY A 49 -10.36 -27.62 10.80
CA GLY A 49 -10.79 -28.65 11.74
C GLY A 49 -11.15 -29.97 11.05
N SER A 50 -11.40 -31.00 11.85
CA SER A 50 -11.87 -32.31 11.37
C SER A 50 -13.28 -32.27 10.76
N ASP A 51 -14.00 -31.19 11.03
CA ASP A 51 -15.33 -30.84 10.51
C ASP A 51 -15.28 -30.02 9.22
N ASP A 52 -14.10 -29.90 8.59
CA ASP A 52 -13.83 -29.09 7.41
C ASP A 52 -14.00 -27.56 7.59
N GLU A 53 -14.29 -27.08 8.80
CA GLU A 53 -14.39 -25.66 9.11
C GLU A 53 -13.04 -25.03 9.46
N TYR A 54 -12.81 -23.80 8.99
CA TYR A 54 -11.63 -23.02 9.39
C TYR A 54 -11.90 -22.24 10.66
N ARG A 55 -11.00 -22.36 11.63
CA ARG A 55 -11.05 -21.56 12.86
C ARG A 55 -9.76 -20.81 13.05
N ASP A 56 -9.87 -19.59 13.56
CA ASP A 56 -8.73 -18.76 13.91
C ASP A 56 -7.95 -19.42 15.05
N THR A 57 -6.65 -19.59 14.84
CA THR A 57 -5.73 -20.13 15.85
C THR A 57 -5.20 -19.04 16.78
N ILE A 58 -5.27 -17.79 16.33
CA ILE A 58 -4.81 -16.63 17.08
C ILE A 58 -5.92 -15.59 17.02
N TRP A 59 -6.29 -15.07 18.19
CA TRP A 59 -7.22 -13.96 18.32
C TRP A 59 -6.51 -12.71 18.80
N ALA A 60 -6.98 -11.56 18.34
CA ALA A 60 -6.48 -10.26 18.74
C ALA A 60 -7.62 -9.24 18.74
N GLU A 61 -7.50 -8.24 19.62
CA GLU A 61 -8.39 -7.08 19.64
C GLU A 61 -8.24 -6.25 18.35
N ARG A 62 -9.29 -5.49 18.01
CA ARG A 62 -9.35 -4.67 16.79
C ARG A 62 -8.13 -3.75 16.67
N GLU A 63 -7.75 -3.08 17.76
CA GLU A 63 -6.62 -2.14 17.75
C GLU A 63 -5.31 -2.82 17.37
N LEU A 64 -5.07 -4.04 17.88
CA LEU A 64 -3.89 -4.81 17.54
C LEU A 64 -3.95 -5.32 16.09
N LYS A 65 -5.13 -5.71 15.59
CA LYS A 65 -5.34 -6.09 14.19
C LYS A 65 -4.99 -4.94 13.25
N ASP A 66 -5.42 -3.73 13.58
CA ASP A 66 -5.14 -2.53 12.79
C ASP A 66 -3.65 -2.20 12.81
N GLN A 67 -3.01 -2.28 13.98
CA GLN A 67 -1.56 -2.09 14.12
C GLN A 67 -0.76 -3.10 13.27
N VAL A 68 -1.11 -4.39 13.33
CA VAL A 68 -0.48 -5.44 12.52
C VAL A 68 -0.71 -5.20 11.02
N THR A 69 -1.91 -4.74 10.65
CA THR A 69 -2.23 -4.42 9.26
C THR A 69 -1.37 -3.27 8.73
N GLN A 70 -1.26 -2.18 9.46
CA GLN A 70 -0.40 -1.05 9.07
C GLN A 70 1.06 -1.46 8.95
N MET A 71 1.57 -2.27 9.88
CA MET A 71 2.93 -2.81 9.80
C MET A 71 3.13 -3.68 8.55
N ALA A 72 2.16 -4.56 8.24
CA ALA A 72 2.24 -5.45 7.10
C ALA A 72 2.21 -4.70 5.77
N VAL A 73 1.32 -3.72 5.63
CA VAL A 73 1.24 -2.87 4.42
C VAL A 73 2.53 -2.08 4.24
N LYS A 74 3.08 -1.52 5.32
CA LYS A 74 4.35 -0.78 5.29
C LYS A 74 5.50 -1.65 4.80
N VAL A 75 5.70 -2.83 5.38
CA VAL A 75 6.77 -3.76 4.97
C VAL A 75 6.56 -4.26 3.55
N TYR A 76 5.30 -4.56 3.19
CA TYR A 76 4.95 -5.00 1.84
C TYR A 76 5.32 -3.95 0.80
N GLY A 77 4.94 -2.69 1.01
CA GLY A 77 5.24 -1.58 0.10
C GLY A 77 6.73 -1.22 0.04
N GLN A 78 7.45 -1.27 1.16
CA GLN A 78 8.88 -0.94 1.22
C GLN A 78 9.74 -1.87 0.38
N ASP A 79 9.45 -3.17 0.40
CA ASP A 79 10.25 -4.16 -0.33
C ASP A 79 9.97 -4.14 -1.86
N ILE A 80 8.93 -3.43 -2.34
CA ILE A 80 8.75 -3.19 -3.80
C ILE A 80 9.78 -2.17 -4.32
N MET A 81 10.46 -1.43 -3.43
CA MET A 81 11.43 -0.40 -3.79
C MET A 81 12.89 -0.85 -3.66
N THR A 82 13.16 -2.16 -3.61
CA THR A 82 14.53 -2.69 -3.76
C THR A 82 14.74 -3.08 -5.23
N PRO A 83 15.27 -2.19 -6.10
CA PRO A 83 15.75 -2.63 -7.40
C PRO A 83 16.90 -3.62 -7.17
N ALA A 84 16.88 -4.72 -7.91
CA ALA A 84 17.94 -5.72 -7.89
C ALA A 84 19.32 -5.06 -8.09
N PRO A 85 20.37 -5.45 -7.33
CA PRO A 85 21.70 -4.88 -7.51
C PRO A 85 22.33 -5.45 -8.78
N GLY A 86 22.27 -4.69 -9.85
CA GLY A 86 22.95 -5.03 -11.09
C GLY A 86 22.58 -4.14 -12.27
N SER A 87 23.13 -2.92 -12.31
CA SER A 87 23.65 -2.26 -13.52
C SER A 87 24.11 -0.83 -13.19
N GLN A 88 25.42 -0.72 -12.98
CA GLN A 88 26.36 0.38 -13.30
C GLN A 88 25.84 1.83 -13.45
N ALA A 89 26.47 2.72 -12.67
CA ALA A 89 26.49 4.17 -12.88
C ALA A 89 27.08 4.56 -14.25
N PRO A 90 26.87 5.81 -14.70
CA PRO A 90 27.91 6.81 -14.44
C PRO A 90 27.39 8.18 -13.97
N THR A 91 28.16 8.76 -13.05
CA THR A 91 28.28 10.20 -12.73
C THR A 91 28.72 10.99 -13.97
N SER A 92 28.26 12.21 -14.24
CA SER A 92 28.78 13.54 -13.80
C SER A 92 28.07 14.55 -14.75
N THR A 93 27.68 15.80 -14.46
CA THR A 93 28.38 16.93 -13.84
C THR A 93 27.36 18.07 -13.70
N SER A 94 27.44 18.78 -12.57
CA SER A 94 26.78 20.05 -12.28
C SER A 94 27.29 21.17 -13.19
N GLU A 95 26.41 22.00 -13.74
CA GLU A 95 26.75 23.39 -14.07
C GLU A 95 25.55 24.31 -13.81
N SER A 96 25.85 25.33 -13.01
CA SER A 96 24.95 26.34 -12.48
C SER A 96 24.90 27.58 -13.39
N ASN A 97 23.70 28.18 -13.46
CA ASN A 97 23.45 29.62 -13.48
C ASN A 97 23.70 30.38 -14.81
N MET A 98 22.65 30.95 -15.40
CA MET A 98 22.49 32.41 -15.49
C MET A 98 21.02 32.83 -15.59
N ASN A 99 20.65 33.66 -14.63
CA ASN A 99 19.48 34.52 -14.53
C ASN A 99 19.33 35.50 -15.72
N SER A 100 18.15 35.56 -16.32
CA SER A 100 17.63 36.80 -16.93
C SER A 100 16.14 36.88 -16.67
N GLY A 101 15.79 37.75 -15.72
CA GLY A 101 14.44 37.90 -15.20
C GLY A 101 13.48 38.55 -16.18
N PHE A 102 12.22 38.17 -16.05
CA PHE A 102 11.08 39.02 -16.39
C PHE A 102 9.81 38.55 -15.64
N THR A 103 9.32 39.38 -14.73
CA THR A 103 7.94 39.41 -14.22
C THR A 103 7.56 40.88 -14.03
N PRO A 104 6.27 41.28 -13.98
CA PRO A 104 5.03 40.74 -14.57
C PRO A 104 4.22 41.87 -15.29
N PRO A 105 2.92 41.71 -15.65
CA PRO A 105 1.86 41.89 -14.66
C PRO A 105 0.68 40.90 -14.79
N MET A 106 -0.03 40.71 -13.67
CA MET A 106 -1.37 40.12 -13.63
C MET A 106 -2.37 40.96 -14.45
N PRO A 107 -3.38 40.34 -15.08
CA PRO A 107 -4.69 40.93 -15.23
C PRO A 107 -5.62 40.47 -14.09
N SER A 108 -6.31 41.45 -13.54
CA SER A 108 -7.36 41.38 -12.52
C SER A 108 -8.61 40.65 -13.05
N ASN A 109 -9.41 40.15 -12.10
CA ASN A 109 -10.75 39.55 -12.23
C ASN A 109 -11.58 39.99 -13.44
N GLU A 110 -12.17 39.00 -14.10
CA GLU A 110 -13.54 38.90 -14.66
C GLU A 110 -13.51 38.04 -15.93
N ASP A 111 -13.80 36.74 -15.78
CA ASP A 111 -14.77 35.99 -16.61
C ASP A 111 -14.81 34.51 -16.18
N VAL A 112 -15.86 34.14 -15.46
CA VAL A 112 -16.21 32.73 -15.22
C VAL A 112 -16.92 32.26 -16.48
N SER A 113 -16.16 31.73 -17.44
CA SER A 113 -16.71 31.07 -18.62
C SER A 113 -17.12 29.63 -18.27
N THR A 114 -18.41 29.50 -17.91
CA THR A 114 -19.36 28.47 -18.33
C THR A 114 -18.88 27.01 -18.35
N VAL A 115 -19.12 26.28 -17.25
CA VAL A 115 -19.41 24.85 -17.31
C VAL A 115 -20.89 24.71 -17.62
N GLU A 116 -21.24 24.29 -18.84
CA GLU A 116 -22.62 23.99 -19.20
C GLU A 116 -23.14 22.81 -18.35
N PRO A 117 -24.36 22.89 -17.79
CA PRO A 117 -24.96 21.74 -17.10
C PRO A 117 -25.32 20.65 -18.12
N PHE A 118 -24.97 19.41 -17.80
CA PHE A 118 -25.42 18.21 -18.53
C PHE A 118 -26.95 18.22 -18.68
N SER A 119 -27.42 18.23 -19.92
CA SER A 119 -28.85 18.14 -20.26
C SER A 119 -29.33 16.69 -20.16
N ASP A 120 -30.60 16.50 -19.77
CA ASP A 120 -31.30 15.22 -19.56
C ASP A 120 -31.43 14.35 -20.83
N GLU A 121 -30.83 14.76 -21.95
CA GLU A 121 -30.86 14.10 -23.25
C GLU A 121 -29.61 13.23 -23.53
N ASP A 122 -28.61 13.26 -22.64
CA ASP A 122 -27.38 12.46 -22.72
C ASP A 122 -27.47 11.12 -21.96
N ILE A 123 -28.67 10.72 -21.51
CA ILE A 123 -28.90 9.44 -20.85
C ILE A 123 -29.37 8.42 -21.91
N PRO A 124 -28.53 7.44 -22.32
CA PRO A 124 -29.00 6.38 -23.21
C PRO A 124 -30.00 5.48 -22.48
N PHE A 125 -31.14 5.20 -23.13
CA PHE A 125 -32.17 4.25 -22.69
C PHE A 125 -31.63 2.84 -22.45
#